data_AF-A0A932USD9-F1
#
_entry.id   AF-A0A932USD9-F1
#
_cell.length_a   1.000
_cell.length_b   1.000
_cell.length_c   1.000
_cell.angle_alpha   90.00
_cell.angle_beta   90.00
_cell.angle_gamma   90.00
#
_symmetry.space_group_name_H-M   'P 1'
#
loop_
_entity.id
_entity.type
_entity.pdbx_description
1 polymer ?
#
loop_
_entity_poly.entity_id
_entity_poly.type
_entity_poly.pdbx_seq_one_letter_code
_entity_poly.pdbx_strand_id
1 'polypeptide(L)' 'MAQLSVRIVNRLAEVPRAQWDALVGAQSPFLEWDWLTSLEEAG' A
#
# COMPACT_ATOMS: atom_id res chain seq x y z
N MET A 1 27.64 -7.58 -4.89
CA MET A 1 26.42 -6.81 -5.21
C MET A 1 25.25 -7.49 -4.51
N ALA A 2 24.30 -6.73 -3.95
CA ALA A 2 23.13 -7.32 -3.30
C ALA A 2 22.16 -7.86 -4.36
N GLN A 3 21.59 -9.05 -4.12
CA GLN A 3 20.53 -9.61 -4.95
C GLN A 3 19.22 -8.88 -4.66
N LEU A 4 18.57 -8.33 -5.68
CA LEU A 4 17.24 -7.74 -5.58
C LEU A 4 16.19 -8.75 -6.07
N SER A 5 15.05 -8.79 -5.40
CA SER A 5 13.88 -9.58 -5.78
C SER A 5 12.63 -8.71 -5.75
N VAL A 6 11.75 -8.89 -6.73
CA VAL A 6 10.46 -8.18 -6.81
C VAL A 6 9.33 -9.17 -6.56
N ARG A 7 8.34 -8.76 -5.77
CA ARG A 7 7.10 -9.49 -5.53
C ARG A 7 5.92 -8.61 -5.94
N ILE A 8 4.99 -9.18 -6.70
CA ILE A 8 3.69 -8.56 -7.00
C ILE A 8 2.69 -9.06 -5.95
N VAL A 9 1.90 -8.14 -5.40
CA VAL A 9 0.82 -8.43 -4.45
C VAL A 9 -0.53 -8.21 -5.11
N ASN A 10 -1.55 -8.93 -4.66
CA ASN A 10 -2.88 -8.85 -5.26
C ASN A 10 -3.85 -7.98 -4.46
N ARG A 11 -3.54 -7.73 -3.18
CA ARG A 11 -4.29 -6.81 -2.32
C ARG A 11 -3.36 -5.85 -1.62
N LEU A 12 -3.79 -4.60 -1.47
CA LEU A 12 -3.02 -3.61 -0.72
C LEU A 12 -2.80 -4.05 0.74
N ALA A 13 -3.77 -4.77 1.31
CA ALA A 13 -3.69 -5.31 2.67
C ALA A 13 -2.53 -6.29 2.92
N GLU A 14 -1.84 -6.77 1.87
CA GLU A 14 -0.61 -7.57 2.00
C GLU A 14 0.63 -6.72 2.33
N VAL A 15 0.54 -5.39 2.23
CA VAL A 15 1.61 -4.44 2.55
C VAL A 15 1.33 -3.82 3.92
N PRO A 16 2.32 -3.74 4.84
CA PRO A 16 2.12 -3.09 6.13
C PRO A 16 1.70 -1.62 5.97
N ARG A 17 0.58 -1.25 6.59
CA ARG A 17 0.02 0.11 6.56
C ARG A 17 1.06 1.21 6.74
N ALA A 18 1.86 1.13 7.81
CA ALA A 18 2.86 2.15 8.12
C ALA A 18 3.92 2.32 7.02
N GLN A 19 4.26 1.23 6.30
CA GLN A 19 5.22 1.31 5.19
C GLN A 19 4.60 1.96 3.96
N TRP A 20 3.33 1.65 3.69
CA TRP A 20 2.59 2.29 2.60
C TRP A 20 2.37 3.77 2.86
N ASP A 21 1.82 4.13 4.02
CA ASP A 21 1.52 5.52 4.39
C ASP A 21 2.79 6.38 4.43
N ALA A 22 3.94 5.81 4.81
CA ALA A 22 5.23 6.50 4.73
C ALA A 22 5.67 6.85 3.30
N LEU A 23 5.28 6.05 2.29
CA LEU A 23 5.54 6.36 0.88
C LEU A 23 4.59 7.43 0.34
N VAL A 24 3.33 7.43 0.79
CA VAL A 24 2.31 8.40 0.40
C VAL A 24 2.64 9.79 0.95
N GLY A 25 3.07 9.87 2.20
CA GLY A 25 3.34 11.14 2.87
C GLY A 25 2.09 12.04 2.91
N ALA A 26 2.28 13.35 2.74
CA ALA A 26 1.19 14.33 2.81
C ALA A 26 0.49 14.61 1.45
N GLN A 27 0.60 13.70 0.48
CA GLN A 27 0.20 13.99 -0.90
C GLN A 27 -1.31 13.96 -1.12
N SER A 28 -2.00 12.88 -0.73
CA SER A 28 -3.43 12.71 -0.97
C SER A 28 -4.04 11.73 0.02
N PRO A 29 -5.17 12.09 0.66
CA PRO A 29 -5.89 11.18 1.55
C PRO A 29 -6.47 9.97 0.80
N PHE A 30 -6.70 10.09 -0.51
CA PHE A 30 -7.22 9.00 -1.34
C PHE A 30 -6.17 7.94 -1.67
N LEU A 31 -4.91 8.16 -1.27
CA LEU A 31 -3.85 7.17 -1.37
C LEU A 31 -3.51 6.53 -0.03
N GLU A 32 -4.14 6.96 1.07
CA GLU A 32 -3.95 6.34 2.39
C GLU A 32 -4.36 4.88 2.37
N TRP A 33 -3.63 4.06 3.12
CA TRP A 33 -3.88 2.63 3.17
C TRP A 33 -5.34 2.32 3.52
N ASP A 34 -5.87 2.96 4.56
CA ASP A 34 -7.24 2.73 5.05
C ASP A 34 -8.30 3.03 3.98
N TRP A 35 -8.09 4.09 3.20
CA TRP A 35 -9.02 4.47 2.14
C TRP A 35 -9.04 3.42 1.03
N LEU A 36 -7.86 3.03 0.54
CA LEU A 36 -7.73 2.09 -0.56
C LEU A 36 -8.18 0.68 -0.18
N THR A 37 -7.87 0.19 1.02
CA THR A 37 -8.37 -1.10 1.48
C THR A 37 -9.88 -1.10 1.67
N SER A 38 -10.46 0.00 2.15
CA SER A 38 -11.93 0.13 2.25
C SER A 38 -12.59 0.05 0.87
N LEU A 39 -11.98 0.60 -0.17
CA LEU A 39 -12.47 0.47 -1.54
C LEU A 39 -12.36 -0.97 -2.07
N GLU A 40 -11.26 -1.68 -1.78
CA GLU A 40 -11.11 -3.10 -2.13
C GLU A 40 -12.17 -3.97 -1.43
N GLU A 41 -12.51 -3.67 -0.19
CA GLU A 41 -13.50 -4.42 0.61
C GLU A 41 -14.96 -4.15 0.24
N ALA A 42 -15.24 -2.96 -0.31
CA ALA A 42 -16.59 -2.56 -0.71
C ALA A 42 -17.03 -3.14 -2.07
N GLY A 43 -16.13 -3.81 -2.79
CA GLY A 43 -16.35 -4.43 -4.10
C GLY A 43 -17.17 -5.72 -4.08
#